data_AF-A0A2N5DTS8-F1
#
_entry.id   AF-A0A2N5DTS8-F1
#
_cell.length_a   1.000
_cell.length_b   1.000
_cell.length_c   1.000
_cell.angle_alpha   90.00
_cell.angle_beta   90.00
_cell.angle_gamma   90.00
#
_symmetry.space_group_name_H-M   'P 1'
#
loop_
_entity.id
_entity.type
_entity.pdbx_description
1 polymer ?
#
loop_
_entity_poly.entity_id
_entity_poly.type
_entity_poly.pdbx_seq_one_letter_code
_entity_poly.pdbx_strand_id
1 'polypeptide(L)'
;MNRMITLGVICVLLSGCAGTDFASINKNISDTAFSISKTLRGSDSSFMDSGNGMPVLTKASGSGGKSASKQFSVPVDIDTAAARLKRHYGYVSADEIEHIRSRDRNSRWSAAAIEDAHPVWEAVPGSSYRMGSDVGDNDHMDIELEKNGSGTRVYVTYKSPVASHLTGSVFNNVMSQVRQVASGQAH
;
A
#
# COMPACT_ATOMS: atom_id res chain seq x y z
N MET A 1 11.70 10.41 -67.32
CA MET A 1 12.96 10.37 -66.54
C MET A 1 13.03 11.69 -65.78
N ASN A 2 13.00 11.83 -64.45
CA ASN A 2 13.17 10.93 -63.32
C ASN A 2 12.29 11.42 -62.15
N ARG A 3 11.75 10.48 -61.37
CA ARG A 3 11.17 10.71 -60.04
C ARG A 3 12.30 10.59 -59.01
N MET A 4 12.51 11.59 -58.16
CA MET A 4 13.37 11.47 -56.98
C MET A 4 12.50 11.43 -55.73
N ILE A 5 12.66 10.32 -55.01
CA ILE A 5 12.06 10.02 -53.71
C ILE A 5 13.00 10.60 -52.66
N THR A 6 12.51 11.46 -51.77
CA THR A 6 13.27 11.94 -50.61
C THR A 6 12.71 11.33 -49.33
N LEU A 7 13.58 10.54 -48.70
CA LEU A 7 13.44 9.86 -47.42
C LEU A 7 13.05 10.81 -46.29
N GLY A 8 12.22 10.31 -45.37
CA GLY A 8 11.92 10.96 -44.10
C GLY A 8 13.05 10.84 -43.08
N VAL A 9 13.13 11.84 -42.21
CA VAL A 9 13.78 11.76 -40.90
C VAL A 9 12.86 12.49 -39.92
N ILE A 10 12.25 11.72 -39.03
CA ILE A 10 11.54 12.18 -37.84
C ILE A 10 12.61 12.42 -36.77
N CYS A 11 12.81 13.66 -36.34
CA CYS A 11 13.54 13.98 -35.12
C CYS A 11 12.55 14.39 -34.03
N VAL A 12 12.16 13.39 -33.24
CA VAL A 12 11.55 13.57 -31.93
C VAL A 12 12.57 14.26 -31.02
N LEU A 13 12.32 15.51 -30.63
CA LEU A 13 12.98 16.12 -29.49
C LEU A 13 12.11 15.87 -28.26
N LEU A 14 12.35 14.72 -27.62
CA LEU A 14 11.98 14.47 -26.24
C LEU A 14 12.85 15.40 -25.37
N SER A 15 12.31 16.56 -25.00
CA SER A 15 12.85 17.31 -23.87
C SER A 15 12.48 16.57 -22.59
N GLY A 16 13.48 15.89 -22.02
CA GLY A 16 13.38 15.13 -20.79
C GLY A 16 13.38 15.98 -19.51
N CYS A 17 12.76 15.37 -18.50
CA CYS A 17 13.02 15.40 -17.06
C CYS A 17 13.07 16.73 -16.28
N ALA A 18 12.05 16.91 -15.44
CA ALA A 18 12.26 17.01 -13.99
C ALA A 18 10.99 16.54 -13.25
N GLY A 19 10.59 15.29 -13.45
CA GLY A 19 9.79 14.61 -12.43
C GLY A 19 10.77 14.25 -11.33
N THR A 20 10.73 14.97 -10.22
CA THR A 20 11.54 14.67 -9.04
C THR A 20 11.31 13.22 -8.65
N ASP A 21 12.39 12.44 -8.72
CA ASP A 21 12.47 11.06 -8.30
C ASP A 21 11.79 10.86 -6.94
N PHE A 22 10.64 10.18 -6.91
CA PHE A 22 10.13 9.52 -5.70
C PHE A 22 10.81 8.15 -5.52
N ALA A 23 12.07 8.04 -5.93
CA ALA A 23 12.94 6.90 -5.65
C ALA A 23 13.58 7.04 -4.27
N SER A 24 12.77 7.19 -3.22
CA SER A 24 13.23 6.97 -1.83
C SER A 24 12.06 6.83 -0.85
N ILE A 25 11.22 5.81 -1.04
CA ILE A 25 10.46 5.20 0.06
C ILE A 25 10.82 3.71 0.09
N ASN A 26 12.10 3.43 0.37
CA ASN A 26 12.57 2.12 0.83
C ASN A 26 13.91 2.25 1.57
N LYS A 27 13.97 3.20 2.50
CA LYS A 27 15.09 3.33 3.44
C LYS A 27 14.58 4.05 4.68
N ASN A 28 14.03 3.29 5.62
CA ASN A 28 14.43 3.33 7.03
C ASN A 28 13.51 2.43 7.89
N ILE A 29 13.72 1.10 7.86
CA ILE A 29 13.20 0.19 8.91
C ILE A 29 14.32 -0.77 9.34
N SER A 30 15.53 -0.27 9.61
CA SER A 30 16.59 -1.13 10.15
C SER A 30 17.51 -0.50 11.19
N ASP A 31 17.52 0.82 11.39
CA ASP A 31 18.53 1.45 12.27
C ASP A 31 18.03 1.91 13.65
N THR A 32 16.73 1.79 13.97
CA THR A 32 16.19 2.17 15.30
C THR A 32 16.04 1.01 16.28
N ALA A 33 16.39 -0.23 15.90
CA ALA A 33 16.14 -1.42 16.71
C ALA A 33 17.25 -1.78 17.73
N PHE A 34 18.36 -1.02 17.84
CA PHE A 34 19.46 -1.36 18.75
C PHE A 34 19.80 -0.29 19.80
N SER A 35 18.83 0.50 20.27
CA SER A 35 19.10 1.45 21.37
C SER A 35 18.07 1.48 22.50
N ILE A 36 17.27 0.41 22.66
CA ILE A 36 16.34 0.27 23.81
C ILE A 36 16.82 -0.75 24.85
N SER A 37 17.94 -1.45 24.62
CA SER A 37 18.42 -2.52 25.51
C SER A 37 19.10 -2.06 26.82
N LYS A 38 19.09 -0.76 27.16
CA LYS A 38 19.76 -0.25 28.38
C LYS A 38 18.86 0.35 29.46
N THR A 39 17.54 0.40 29.27
CA THR A 39 16.65 1.10 30.23
C THR A 39 15.75 0.17 31.07
N LEU A 40 15.83 -1.16 30.92
CA LEU A 40 14.94 -2.08 31.63
C LEU A 40 15.60 -2.95 32.70
N ARG A 41 16.83 -2.64 33.14
CA ARG A 41 17.44 -3.30 34.30
C ARG A 41 17.20 -2.47 35.56
N GLY A 42 15.98 -2.53 36.08
CA GLY A 42 15.57 -1.90 37.35
C GLY A 42 14.32 -2.53 37.93
N SER A 43 14.54 -3.46 38.86
CA SER A 43 13.73 -3.85 40.03
C SER A 43 12.20 -3.79 39.94
N ASP A 44 11.53 -4.94 39.85
CA ASP A 44 10.90 -5.59 41.02
C ASP A 44 10.09 -6.83 40.60
N SER A 45 9.72 -7.61 41.61
CA SER A 45 9.54 -9.05 41.65
C SER A 45 8.29 -9.64 40.97
N SER A 46 8.40 -10.97 40.76
CA SER A 46 7.34 -12.00 40.67
C SER A 46 6.55 -12.14 39.36
N PHE A 47 7.02 -13.01 38.47
CA PHE A 47 6.45 -14.36 38.29
C PHE A 47 7.45 -15.23 37.49
N MET A 48 7.78 -16.40 38.02
CA MET A 48 8.51 -17.43 37.28
C MET A 48 7.50 -18.36 36.62
N ASP A 49 7.59 -18.51 35.30
CA ASP A 49 7.37 -19.80 34.65
C ASP A 49 8.44 -20.00 33.57
N SER A 50 9.11 -21.13 33.64
CA SER A 50 10.27 -21.51 32.84
C SER A 50 9.83 -22.42 31.71
N GLY A 51 10.00 -21.98 30.46
CA GLY A 51 9.71 -22.83 29.32
C GLY A 51 9.87 -22.18 27.95
N ASN A 52 11.00 -21.51 27.69
CA ASN A 52 11.52 -21.22 26.34
C ASN A 52 10.55 -20.63 25.30
N GLY A 53 9.66 -19.73 25.72
CA GLY A 53 8.85 -18.89 24.84
C GLY A 53 9.45 -17.50 24.77
N MET A 54 9.90 -17.06 23.60
CA MET A 54 10.12 -15.63 23.34
C MET A 54 8.88 -14.86 23.83
N PRO A 55 9.03 -13.73 24.54
CA PRO A 55 7.88 -12.88 24.85
C PRO A 55 7.21 -12.52 23.53
N VAL A 56 6.03 -13.09 23.27
CA VAL A 56 5.21 -12.67 22.14
C VAL A 56 4.67 -11.31 22.55
N LEU A 57 5.35 -10.25 22.10
CA LEU A 57 4.77 -8.92 22.08
C LEU A 57 3.65 -8.97 21.04
N THR A 58 2.50 -9.52 21.44
CA THR A 58 1.25 -9.24 20.73
C THR A 58 1.04 -7.76 20.92
N LYS A 59 1.50 -6.95 19.95
CA LYS A 59 1.13 -5.55 19.85
C LYS A 59 -0.38 -5.52 20.02
N ALA A 60 -0.86 -4.78 21.01
CA ALA A 60 -2.27 -4.66 21.29
C ALA A 60 -2.99 -4.20 20.02
N SER A 61 -3.52 -5.17 19.26
CA SER A 61 -4.48 -4.95 18.19
C SER A 61 -5.75 -4.46 18.88
N GLY A 62 -5.81 -3.16 19.14
CA GLY A 62 -6.84 -2.61 20.01
C GLY A 62 -6.56 -1.23 20.54
N SER A 63 -6.25 -0.28 19.65
CA SER A 63 -6.61 1.11 19.90
C SER A 63 -7.29 1.62 18.64
N GLY A 64 -8.61 1.77 18.70
CA GLY A 64 -9.44 2.18 17.57
C GLY A 64 -9.02 3.56 17.09
N GLY A 65 -8.11 3.59 16.12
CA GLY A 65 -7.78 4.78 15.36
C GLY A 65 -9.06 5.40 14.79
N LYS A 66 -9.07 6.72 14.64
CA LYS A 66 -10.19 7.40 13.99
C LYS A 66 -10.09 7.12 12.48
N SER A 67 -11.20 7.27 11.78
CA SER A 67 -11.24 7.10 10.33
C SER A 67 -11.75 8.36 9.64
N ALA A 68 -11.28 8.57 8.42
CA ALA A 68 -11.83 9.52 7.47
C ALA A 68 -11.99 8.84 6.12
N SER A 69 -13.06 9.16 5.40
CA SER A 69 -13.35 8.56 4.12
C SER A 69 -13.66 9.59 3.04
N LYS A 70 -13.38 9.23 1.80
CA LYS A 70 -13.83 9.97 0.61
C LYS A 70 -14.32 9.01 -0.44
N GLN A 71 -15.28 9.49 -1.22
CA GLN A 71 -15.76 8.83 -2.42
C GLN A 71 -15.48 9.69 -3.65
N PHE A 72 -15.24 9.03 -4.78
CA PHE A 72 -15.18 9.68 -6.09
C PHE A 72 -15.49 8.68 -7.21
N SER A 73 -15.64 9.18 -8.43
CA SER A 73 -15.80 8.36 -9.62
C SER A 73 -14.62 8.55 -10.56
N VAL A 74 -14.22 7.47 -11.22
CA VAL A 74 -13.18 7.47 -12.27
C VAL A 74 -13.77 6.94 -13.58
N PRO A 75 -13.41 7.52 -14.73
CA PRO A 75 -13.98 7.16 -16.05
C PRO A 75 -13.24 5.96 -16.65
N VAL A 76 -13.03 4.92 -15.86
CA VAL A 76 -12.29 3.71 -16.23
C VAL A 76 -13.08 2.51 -15.74
N ASP A 77 -13.02 1.40 -16.49
CA ASP A 77 -13.64 0.15 -16.07
C ASP A 77 -13.06 -0.35 -14.74
N ILE A 78 -13.88 -1.09 -14.00
CA ILE A 78 -13.57 -1.49 -12.63
C ILE A 78 -12.35 -2.41 -12.56
N ASP A 79 -12.18 -3.29 -13.54
CA ASP A 79 -11.08 -4.26 -13.54
C ASP A 79 -9.74 -3.55 -13.80
N THR A 80 -9.71 -2.58 -14.72
CA THR A 80 -8.54 -1.74 -14.96
C THR A 80 -8.21 -0.87 -13.75
N ALA A 81 -9.21 -0.25 -13.11
CA ALA A 81 -8.99 0.54 -11.90
C ALA A 81 -8.42 -0.34 -10.76
N ALA A 82 -8.99 -1.52 -10.56
CA ALA A 82 -8.55 -2.49 -9.57
C ALA A 82 -7.11 -2.97 -9.83
N ALA A 83 -6.78 -3.33 -11.08
CA ALA A 83 -5.44 -3.78 -11.46
C ALA A 83 -4.38 -2.69 -11.22
N ARG A 84 -4.71 -1.42 -11.53
CA ARG A 84 -3.81 -0.28 -11.29
C ARG A 84 -3.54 -0.07 -9.81
N LEU A 85 -4.61 -0.07 -9.00
CA LEU A 85 -4.50 0.11 -7.55
C LEU A 85 -3.73 -1.06 -6.90
N LYS A 86 -4.08 -2.31 -7.26
CA LYS A 86 -3.37 -3.51 -6.80
C LYS A 86 -1.87 -3.40 -7.10
N ARG A 87 -1.51 -3.04 -8.34
CA ARG A 87 -0.10 -2.92 -8.77
C ARG A 87 0.63 -1.78 -8.06
N HIS A 88 0.00 -0.61 -7.91
CA HIS A 88 0.64 0.58 -7.35
C HIS A 88 0.93 0.43 -5.86
N TYR A 89 -0.05 -0.08 -5.09
CA TYR A 89 0.08 -0.26 -3.64
C TYR A 89 0.61 -1.63 -3.25
N GLY A 90 0.77 -2.54 -4.21
CA GLY A 90 1.29 -3.89 -3.95
C GLY A 90 0.34 -4.76 -3.13
N TYR A 91 -0.98 -4.57 -3.24
CA TYR A 91 -1.95 -5.39 -2.53
C TYR A 91 -1.86 -6.85 -2.97
N VAL A 92 -1.88 -7.76 -1.99
CA VAL A 92 -1.64 -9.19 -2.19
C VAL A 92 -2.85 -9.97 -1.67
N SER A 93 -3.29 -11.00 -2.40
CA SER A 93 -4.35 -11.91 -1.94
C SER A 93 -3.82 -12.95 -0.96
N ALA A 94 -4.71 -13.53 -0.16
CA ALA A 94 -4.35 -14.63 0.75
C ALA A 94 -3.70 -15.82 0.00
N ASP A 95 -4.20 -16.15 -1.19
CA ASP A 95 -3.64 -17.21 -2.03
C ASP A 95 -2.22 -16.87 -2.52
N GLU A 96 -1.97 -15.60 -2.88
CA GLU A 96 -0.64 -15.13 -3.27
C GLU A 96 0.34 -15.18 -2.08
N ILE A 97 -0.12 -14.86 -0.86
CA ILE A 97 0.68 -14.99 0.37
C ILE A 97 1.04 -16.45 0.65
N GLU A 98 0.09 -17.38 0.51
CA GLU A 98 0.35 -18.81 0.72
C GLU A 98 1.30 -19.38 -0.35
N HIS A 99 1.18 -18.93 -1.60
CA HIS A 99 2.13 -19.29 -2.65
C HIS A 99 3.55 -18.77 -2.34
N ILE A 100 3.70 -17.56 -1.78
CA ILE A 100 4.99 -17.06 -1.32
C ILE A 100 5.52 -17.94 -0.18
N ARG A 101 4.69 -18.20 0.84
CA ARG A 101 5.07 -18.98 2.03
C ARG A 101 5.57 -20.37 1.69
N SER A 102 4.96 -21.04 0.72
CA SER A 102 5.27 -22.43 0.36
C SER A 102 6.54 -22.60 -0.49
N ARG A 103 7.16 -21.51 -0.97
CA ARG A 103 8.30 -21.55 -1.89
C ARG A 103 9.60 -22.06 -1.24
N ASP A 104 10.02 -21.45 -0.14
CA ASP A 104 11.26 -21.78 0.58
C ASP A 104 11.31 -21.15 1.99
N ARG A 105 12.36 -21.44 2.78
CA ARG A 105 12.50 -20.95 4.16
C ARG A 105 12.55 -19.42 4.27
N ASN A 106 13.19 -18.72 3.34
CA ASN A 106 13.28 -17.26 3.36
C ASN A 106 11.93 -16.64 2.96
N SER A 107 11.23 -17.27 2.01
CA SER A 107 9.91 -16.84 1.58
C SER A 107 8.83 -16.96 2.69
N ARG A 108 9.00 -17.87 3.66
CA ARG A 108 8.14 -17.92 4.87
C ARG A 108 8.25 -16.66 5.72
N TRP A 109 9.46 -16.10 5.87
CA TRP A 109 9.66 -14.85 6.62
C TRP A 109 9.09 -13.66 5.85
N SER A 110 9.23 -13.65 4.52
CA SER A 110 8.60 -12.62 3.68
C SER A 110 7.06 -12.66 3.75
N ALA A 111 6.45 -13.85 3.71
CA ALA A 111 5.00 -14.00 3.85
C ALA A 111 4.50 -13.48 5.21
N ALA A 112 5.20 -13.79 6.31
CA ALA A 112 4.84 -13.29 7.64
C ALA A 112 4.92 -11.76 7.73
N ALA A 113 5.91 -11.13 7.08
CA ALA A 113 6.02 -9.67 7.03
C ALA A 113 4.89 -9.03 6.21
N ILE A 114 4.42 -9.70 5.14
CA ILE A 114 3.26 -9.22 4.36
C ILE A 114 1.98 -9.32 5.19
N GLU A 115 1.79 -10.40 5.94
CA GLU A 115 0.62 -10.58 6.81
C GLU A 115 0.56 -9.60 7.97
N ASP A 116 1.72 -9.19 8.53
CA ASP A 116 1.80 -8.17 9.58
C ASP A 116 1.29 -6.80 9.10
N ALA A 117 1.27 -6.55 7.77
CA ALA A 117 0.67 -5.38 7.17
C ALA A 117 -0.86 -5.50 6.99
N HIS A 118 -1.51 -6.53 7.55
CA HIS A 118 -2.95 -6.76 7.53
C HIS A 118 -3.61 -6.57 6.14
N PRO A 119 -3.15 -7.30 5.11
CA PRO A 119 -3.65 -7.13 3.76
C PRO A 119 -5.11 -7.57 3.66
N VAL A 120 -5.91 -6.78 2.94
CA VAL A 120 -7.29 -7.09 2.57
C VAL A 120 -7.32 -7.27 1.06
N TRP A 121 -7.94 -8.35 0.59
CA TRP A 121 -8.23 -8.57 -0.81
C TRP A 121 -9.50 -9.40 -0.99
N GLU A 122 -10.52 -8.80 -1.56
CA GLU A 122 -11.76 -9.45 -1.98
C GLU A 122 -12.07 -8.99 -3.41
N ALA A 123 -12.36 -9.92 -4.31
CA ALA A 123 -12.56 -9.60 -5.72
C ALA A 123 -13.73 -10.38 -6.31
N VAL A 124 -14.67 -9.65 -6.90
CA VAL A 124 -15.70 -10.15 -7.81
C VAL A 124 -15.49 -9.45 -9.15
N PRO A 125 -14.69 -10.03 -10.05
CA PRO A 125 -14.32 -9.38 -11.31
C PRO A 125 -15.52 -8.85 -12.09
N GLY A 126 -15.40 -7.65 -12.63
CA GLY A 126 -16.47 -6.94 -13.35
C GLY A 126 -17.58 -6.37 -12.46
N SER A 127 -17.53 -6.53 -11.13
CA SER A 127 -18.58 -6.08 -10.20
C SER A 127 -18.04 -5.26 -9.03
N SER A 128 -17.20 -5.85 -8.18
CA SER A 128 -16.68 -5.21 -6.98
C SER A 128 -15.29 -5.70 -6.60
N TYR A 129 -14.54 -4.83 -5.94
CA TYR A 129 -13.26 -5.17 -5.33
C TYR A 129 -13.14 -4.47 -3.99
N ARG A 130 -12.45 -5.11 -3.05
CA ARG A 130 -11.99 -4.49 -1.82
C ARG A 130 -10.52 -4.84 -1.63
N MET A 131 -9.71 -3.83 -1.36
CA MET A 131 -8.28 -4.00 -1.17
C MET A 131 -7.77 -3.06 -0.09
N GLY A 132 -6.75 -3.47 0.66
CA GLY A 132 -6.21 -2.63 1.71
C GLY A 132 -4.99 -3.22 2.37
N SER A 133 -4.31 -2.40 3.15
CA SER A 133 -3.19 -2.80 3.99
C SER A 133 -2.88 -1.68 4.98
N ASP A 134 -2.08 -2.01 5.99
CA ASP A 134 -1.38 -1.03 6.80
C ASP A 134 -0.41 -0.23 5.92
N VAL A 135 -0.29 1.05 6.24
CA VAL A 135 0.57 2.02 5.55
C VAL A 135 1.25 2.91 6.59
N GLY A 136 2.50 3.29 6.33
CA GLY A 136 3.26 4.14 7.25
C GLY A 136 3.35 3.61 8.69
N ASP A 137 3.30 4.52 9.67
CA ASP A 137 3.45 4.22 11.08
C ASP A 137 2.11 3.87 11.77
N ASN A 138 1.51 2.74 11.37
CA ASN A 138 0.25 2.18 11.90
C ASN A 138 -1.05 2.80 11.37
N ASP A 139 -0.99 3.45 10.22
CA ASP A 139 -2.22 3.80 9.51
C ASP A 139 -2.69 2.58 8.70
N HIS A 140 -3.97 2.57 8.33
CA HIS A 140 -4.55 1.53 7.50
C HIS A 140 -5.41 2.16 6.41
N MET A 141 -5.23 1.70 5.17
CA MET A 141 -5.99 2.17 4.02
C MET A 141 -6.80 1.04 3.40
N ASP A 142 -8.13 1.17 3.44
CA ASP A 142 -9.08 0.34 2.70
C ASP A 142 -9.56 1.09 1.45
N ILE A 143 -9.62 0.42 0.31
CA ILE A 143 -10.19 0.89 -0.94
C ILE A 143 -11.25 -0.11 -1.42
N GLU A 144 -12.46 0.37 -1.61
CA GLU A 144 -13.58 -0.37 -2.19
C GLU A 144 -13.94 0.21 -3.55
N LEU A 145 -14.17 -0.68 -4.51
CA LEU A 145 -14.53 -0.36 -5.88
C LEU A 145 -15.88 -0.98 -6.22
N GLU A 146 -16.76 -0.19 -6.82
CA GLU A 146 -18.04 -0.63 -7.34
C GLU A 146 -18.21 -0.18 -8.79
N LYS A 147 -18.84 -1.04 -9.60
CA LYS A 147 -19.18 -0.70 -10.98
C LYS A 147 -20.18 0.45 -11.02
N ASN A 148 -19.93 1.46 -11.85
CA ASN A 148 -20.78 2.63 -12.00
C ASN A 148 -20.94 3.02 -13.47
N GLY A 149 -21.84 2.31 -14.17
CA GLY A 149 -22.00 2.45 -15.62
C GLY A 149 -20.75 2.00 -16.38
N SER A 150 -20.18 2.89 -17.20
CA SER A 150 -18.90 2.69 -17.89
C SER A 150 -17.68 3.06 -17.02
N GLY A 151 -17.90 3.63 -15.84
CA GLY A 151 -16.85 4.02 -14.91
C GLY A 151 -16.88 3.20 -13.61
N THR A 152 -16.08 3.65 -12.67
CA THR A 152 -15.91 3.00 -11.36
C THR A 152 -16.16 4.01 -10.26
N ARG A 153 -16.89 3.60 -9.23
CA ARG A 153 -17.01 4.33 -7.98
C ARG A 153 -15.99 3.80 -7.00
N VAL A 154 -15.24 4.71 -6.40
CA VAL A 154 -14.15 4.41 -5.47
C VAL A 154 -14.51 4.99 -4.12
N TYR A 155 -14.43 4.17 -3.09
CA TYR A 155 -14.52 4.57 -1.69
C TYR A 155 -13.18 4.29 -1.05
N VAL A 156 -12.59 5.30 -0.43
CA VAL A 156 -11.33 5.18 0.29
C VAL A 156 -11.59 5.47 1.75
N THR A 157 -11.20 4.56 2.63
CA THR A 157 -11.24 4.73 4.07
C THR A 157 -9.81 4.70 4.60
N TYR A 158 -9.39 5.78 5.25
CA TYR A 158 -8.10 5.90 5.88
C TYR A 158 -8.29 5.92 7.40
N LYS A 159 -7.63 5.00 8.11
CA LYS A 159 -7.68 4.84 9.56
C LYS A 159 -6.32 5.21 10.12
N SER A 160 -6.29 6.02 11.18
CA SER A 160 -5.05 6.42 11.82
C SER A 160 -5.24 6.61 13.33
N PRO A 161 -4.26 6.21 14.16
CA PRO A 161 -4.21 6.62 15.56
C PRO A 161 -3.88 8.12 15.72
N VAL A 162 -3.36 8.78 14.67
CA VAL A 162 -2.95 10.19 14.68
C VAL A 162 -3.98 11.05 13.96
N ALA A 163 -4.71 11.89 14.70
CA ALA A 163 -5.82 12.69 14.16
C ALA A 163 -5.40 13.65 13.02
N SER A 164 -4.16 14.14 13.01
CA SER A 164 -3.65 15.02 11.95
C SER A 164 -3.50 14.31 10.60
N HIS A 165 -3.35 12.98 10.55
CA HIS A 165 -3.27 12.23 9.30
C HIS A 165 -4.63 12.17 8.58
N LEU A 166 -5.73 12.39 9.32
CA LEU A 166 -7.11 12.29 8.83
C LEU A 166 -7.65 13.62 8.30
N THR A 167 -6.86 14.70 8.34
CA THR A 167 -7.29 16.04 7.97
C THR A 167 -6.21 16.78 7.17
N GLY A 168 -6.57 17.93 6.59
CA GLY A 168 -5.60 18.80 5.93
C GLY A 168 -5.00 18.25 4.64
N SER A 169 -3.76 18.67 4.33
CA SER A 169 -3.08 18.34 3.07
C SER A 169 -2.69 16.88 2.96
N VAL A 170 -2.24 16.24 4.05
CA VAL A 170 -1.81 14.83 4.06
C VAL A 170 -2.93 13.92 3.58
N PHE A 171 -4.10 13.98 4.24
CA PHE A 171 -5.27 13.21 3.84
C PHE A 171 -5.68 13.50 2.39
N ASN A 172 -5.74 14.77 1.99
CA ASN A 172 -6.14 15.14 0.64
C ASN A 172 -5.16 14.66 -0.44
N ASN A 173 -3.86 14.62 -0.13
CA ASN A 173 -2.84 14.11 -1.04
C ASN A 173 -3.00 12.61 -1.26
N VAL A 174 -3.23 11.82 -0.18
CA VAL A 174 -3.54 10.39 -0.28
C VAL A 174 -4.77 10.17 -1.17
N MET A 175 -5.86 10.88 -0.90
CA MET A 175 -7.10 10.75 -1.68
C MET A 175 -6.92 11.14 -3.15
N SER A 176 -6.11 12.17 -3.42
CA SER A 176 -5.76 12.59 -4.79
C SER A 176 -4.91 11.55 -5.50
N GLN A 177 -3.94 10.94 -4.81
CA GLN A 177 -3.10 9.90 -5.37
C GLN A 177 -3.91 8.67 -5.72
N VAL A 178 -4.78 8.18 -4.83
CA VAL A 178 -5.66 7.03 -5.12
C VAL A 178 -6.51 7.32 -6.36
N ARG A 179 -7.06 8.53 -6.47
CA ARG A 179 -7.81 8.96 -7.65
C ARG A 179 -6.96 8.90 -8.92
N GLN A 180 -5.76 9.48 -8.89
CA GLN A 180 -4.85 9.53 -10.04
C GLN A 180 -4.39 8.13 -10.46
N VAL A 181 -4.10 7.24 -9.51
CA VAL A 181 -3.72 5.86 -9.80
C VAL A 181 -4.89 5.11 -10.44
N ALA A 182 -6.08 5.19 -9.85
CA ALA A 182 -7.27 4.53 -10.39
C ALA A 182 -7.63 5.06 -11.79
N SER A 183 -7.53 6.37 -12.02
CA SER A 183 -7.78 6.98 -13.34
C SER A 183 -6.67 6.73 -14.36
N GLY A 184 -5.48 6.30 -13.92
CA GLY A 184 -4.31 6.09 -14.79
C GLY A 184 -3.55 7.38 -15.12
N GLN A 185 -3.67 8.39 -14.26
CA GLN A 185 -2.98 9.67 -14.35
C GLN A 185 -1.71 9.74 -13.48
N ALA A 186 -1.50 8.77 -12.58
CA ALA A 186 -0.26 8.64 -11.84
C ALA A 186 0.80 7.99 -12.74
N HIS A 187 1.92 8.69 -12.96
CA HIS A 187 3.09 8.22 -13.69
C HIS A 187 4.27 8.05 -12.75
#